data_AF-M5RZM8-F1
#
_entry.id   AF-M5RZM8-F1
#
_cell.length_a   1.000
_cell.length_b   1.000
_cell.length_c   1.000
_cell.angle_alpha   90.00
_cell.angle_beta   90.00
_cell.angle_gamma   90.00
#
_symmetry.space_group_name_H-M   'P 1'
#
loop_
_entity.id
_entity.type
_entity.pdbx_description
1 polymer ?
#
loop_
_entity_poly.entity_id
_entity_poly.type
_entity_poly.pdbx_seq_one_letter_code
_entity_poly.pdbx_strand_id
1 'polypeptide(L)' 'MEVRASLLGCTVACQHCHAEFVASTRDESAPQAFDRSLDLLQRVESALRRAEQQPSTSASQTNPVSETV' A
#
# COMPACT_ATOMS: atom_id res chain seq x y z
N MET A 1 -13.74 -10.72 -11.70
CA MET A 1 -14.00 -11.05 -10.29
C MET A 1 -15.51 -10.94 -10.10
N GLU A 2 -16.20 -12.05 -9.90
CA GLU A 2 -17.66 -12.10 -9.84
C GLU A 2 -18.07 -12.36 -8.39
N VAL A 3 -18.60 -11.35 -7.72
CA VAL A 3 -19.21 -11.54 -6.40
C VAL A 3 -20.53 -12.26 -6.65
N ARG A 4 -20.69 -13.47 -6.09
CA ARG A 4 -21.98 -14.19 -6.18
C ARG A 4 -23.06 -13.28 -5.60
N ALA A 5 -24.02 -12.86 -6.44
CA ALA A 5 -25.10 -11.96 -6.02
C ALA A 5 -25.87 -12.47 -4.79
N SER A 6 -25.87 -13.78 -4.55
CA SER A 6 -26.46 -14.43 -3.38
C SER A 6 -25.83 -14.06 -2.03
N LEU A 7 -24.61 -13.51 -2.02
CA LEU A 7 -23.92 -13.12 -0.80
C LEU A 7 -24.12 -11.65 -0.45
N LEU A 8 -24.72 -10.86 -1.34
CA LEU A 8 -24.94 -9.44 -1.11
C LEU A 8 -25.88 -9.22 0.07
N GLY A 9 -25.48 -8.36 1.01
CA GLY A 9 -26.20 -8.12 2.26
C GLY A 9 -25.98 -9.16 3.35
N CYS A 10 -25.23 -10.25 3.07
CA CYS A 10 -24.81 -11.18 4.11
C CYS A 10 -23.56 -10.68 4.82
N THR A 11 -23.51 -10.89 6.14
CA THR A 11 -22.27 -10.77 6.92
C THR A 11 -21.39 -11.96 6.63
N VAL A 12 -20.16 -11.71 6.19
CA VAL A 12 -19.13 -12.71 5.93
C VAL A 12 -17.93 -12.43 6.82
N ALA A 13 -17.22 -13.48 7.24
CA ALA A 13 -16.03 -13.36 8.06
C ALA A 13 -14.76 -13.67 7.23
N CYS A 14 -13.71 -12.88 7.44
CA CYS A 14 -12.41 -13.13 6.84
C CYS A 14 -11.81 -14.41 7.43
N GLN A 15 -11.38 -15.35 6.60
CA GLN A 15 -10.76 -16.59 7.09
C GLN A 15 -9.36 -16.39 7.69
N HIS A 16 -8.73 -15.22 7.48
CA HIS A 16 -7.39 -14.93 7.98
C HIS A 16 -7.39 -14.22 9.34
N CYS A 17 -8.33 -13.30 9.56
CA CYS A 17 -8.38 -12.49 10.77
C CYS A 17 -9.74 -12.52 11.49
N HIS A 18 -10.71 -13.27 10.97
CA HIS A 18 -12.09 -13.38 11.47
C HIS A 18 -12.85 -12.05 11.56
N ALA A 19 -12.37 -11.00 10.89
CA ALA A 19 -13.10 -9.74 10.78
C ALA A 19 -14.40 -9.96 9.98
N GLU A 20 -15.50 -9.44 10.51
CA GLU A 20 -16.83 -9.53 9.89
C GLU A 20 -17.11 -8.31 9.00
N PHE A 21 -17.69 -8.53 7.82
CA PHE A 21 -18.05 -7.47 6.88
C PHE A 21 -19.31 -7.81 6.09
N VAL A 22 -20.08 -6.80 5.69
CA VAL A 22 -21.28 -6.98 4.87
C VAL A 22 -20.87 -6.97 3.41
N ALA A 23 -21.09 -8.07 2.70
CA ALA A 23 -20.81 -8.16 1.28
C ALA A 23 -21.72 -7.17 0.52
N SER A 24 -21.10 -6.19 -0.13
CA SER A 24 -21.79 -5.06 -0.76
C SER A 24 -21.30 -4.91 -2.21
N THR A 25 -22.18 -4.54 -3.13
CA THR A 25 -21.81 -4.20 -4.53
C THR A 25 -21.25 -2.80 -4.65
N ARG A 26 -21.39 -1.98 -3.60
CA ARG A 26 -20.84 -0.63 -3.58
C ARG A 26 -19.33 -0.76 -3.48
N ASP A 27 -18.67 -0.57 -4.61
CA ASP A 27 -17.26 -0.20 -4.69
C ASP A 27 -17.13 1.16 -3.97
N GLU A 28 -17.08 1.13 -2.64
CA GLU A 28 -16.69 2.27 -1.79
C GLU A 28 -15.20 2.62 -1.98
N SER A 29 -14.58 2.10 -3.04
CA SER A 29 -13.29 2.52 -3.58
C SER A 29 -13.30 3.96 -4.10
N ALA A 30 -14.47 4.59 -4.26
CA ALA A 30 -14.63 5.76 -5.12
C ALA A 30 -14.36 7.17 -4.52
N PRO A 31 -14.04 7.36 -3.22
CA PRO A 31 -13.37 8.61 -2.79
C PRO A 31 -11.98 8.36 -2.18
N GLN A 32 -11.81 7.29 -1.41
CA GLN A 32 -10.64 7.10 -0.55
C GLN A 32 -9.39 6.63 -1.31
N ALA A 33 -9.57 5.96 -2.45
CA ALA A 33 -8.45 5.53 -3.31
C ALA A 33 -7.75 6.71 -3.98
N PHE A 34 -8.49 7.76 -4.33
CA PHE A 34 -7.95 8.99 -4.92
C PHE A 34 -7.15 9.78 -3.89
N ASP A 35 -7.68 9.96 -2.68
CA ASP A 35 -6.98 10.61 -1.56
C ASP A 35 -5.68 9.88 -1.20
N ARG A 36 -5.71 8.54 -1.17
CA ARG A 36 -4.51 7.73 -0.92
C ARG A 36 -3.47 7.85 -2.02
N SER A 37 -3.89 7.93 -3.28
CA SER A 37 -2.97 8.11 -4.41
C SER A 37 -2.27 9.48 -4.35
N LEU A 38 -3.00 10.52 -3.96
CA LEU A 38 -2.47 11.88 -3.85
C LEU A 38 -1.46 12.00 -2.69
N ASP A 39 -1.77 11.40 -1.54
CA ASP A 39 -0.83 11.31 -0.40
C ASP A 39 0.47 10.56 -0.78
N LEU A 40 0.37 9.47 -1.55
CA LEU A 40 1.54 8.75 -2.04
C LEU A 40 2.41 9.61 -2.97
N LEU A 41 1.81 10.34 -3.90
CA LEU A 41 2.52 11.25 -4.81
C LEU A 41 3.23 12.38 -4.04
N GLN A 42 2.55 12.97 -3.06
CA GLN A 42 3.14 14.03 -2.23
C GLN A 42 4.35 13.54 -1.42
N ARG A 43 4.29 12.30 -0.90
CA ARG A 43 5.43 11.68 -0.20
C ARG A 43 6.62 11.45 -1.12
N VAL A 44 6.38 11.00 -2.35
CA VAL A 44 7.44 10.82 -3.35
C VAL A 44 8.08 12.15 -3.68
N GLU A 45 7.29 13.19 -3.96
CA GLU A 45 7.82 14.53 -4.24
C GLU A 45 8.67 15.06 -3.07
N SER A 46 8.19 14.88 -1.85
CA SER A 46 8.90 15.29 -0.63
C SER A 46 10.22 14.51 -0.42
N ALA A 47 10.25 13.23 -0.79
CA ALA A 47 11.46 12.41 -0.73
C ALA A 47 12.49 12.83 -1.79
N LEU A 48 12.04 13.06 -3.04
CA LEU A 48 12.90 13.54 -4.13
C LEU A 48 13.52 14.89 -3.80
N ARG A 49 12.71 15.85 -3.32
CA ARG A 49 13.20 17.19 -2.94
C ARG A 49 14.24 17.14 -1.82
N ARG A 50 14.08 16.23 -0.85
CA ARG A 50 15.09 16.02 0.21
C ARG A 50 16.38 15.42 -0.34
N ALA A 51 16.29 14.49 -1.29
CA ALA A 51 17.48 13.90 -1.93
C ALA A 51 18.25 14.94 -2.76
N GLU A 52 17.55 15.85 -3.44
CA GLU A 52 18.17 16.96 -4.19
C GLU A 52 18.84 18.00 -3.29
N GLN A 53 18.29 18.23 -2.09
CA GLN A 53 18.83 19.16 -1.10
C GLN A 53 19.95 18.56 -0.25
N GLN A 54 20.12 17.23 -0.26
CA GLN A 54 21.29 16.58 0.32
C GLN A 54 22.43 16.72 -0.71
N PRO A 55 23.43 17.60 -0.50
CA PRO A 55 24.63 17.57 -1.32
C PRO A 55 25.21 16.16 -1.17
N SER A 56 25.44 15.50 -2.31
CA SER A 56 25.91 14.13 -2.41
C SER A 56 27.20 13.91 -1.62
N THR A 57 27.07 13.54 -0.35
CA THR A 57 28.12 12.79 0.35
C THR A 57 27.97 11.35 -0.11
N SER A 58 28.69 11.06 -1.19
CA SER A 58 29.05 9.71 -1.60
C SER A 58 29.52 8.89 -0.40
N ALA A 59 28.66 7.98 0.06
CA ALA A 59 29.08 6.80 0.79
C ALA A 59 28.45 5.60 0.11
N SER A 60 29.18 5.11 -0.89
CA SER A 60 29.08 3.76 -1.43
C SER A 60 28.75 2.77 -0.31
N GLN A 61 27.57 2.16 -0.37
CA GLN A 61 27.28 0.97 0.41
C GLN A 61 28.07 -0.18 -0.20
N THR A 62 29.35 -0.29 0.15
CA THR A 62 30.11 -1.52 -0.06
C THR A 62 29.56 -2.57 0.89
N ASN A 63 28.76 -3.50 0.36
CA ASN A 63 28.49 -4.77 1.03
C ASN A 63 29.83 -5.49 1.25
N PRO A 64 30.25 -5.80 2.49
CA PRO A 64 31.26 -6.84 2.67
C PRO A 64 30.57 -8.18 2.44
N VAL A 65 30.96 -8.87 1.37
CA VAL A 65 30.74 -10.31 1.24
C VAL A 65 31.33 -10.98 2.47
N SER A 66 30.49 -11.59 3.30
CA SER A 66 30.93 -12.57 4.30
C SER A 66 30.56 -13.94 3.78
N GLU A 67 31.42 -14.45 2.90
CA GLU A 67 31.52 -15.89 2.63
C GLU A 67 32.41 -16.45 3.74
N THR A 68 31.89 -17.38 4.54
CA THR A 68 32.63 -18.06 5.60
C THR A 68 32.17 -19.52 5.67
N VAL A 69 33.10 -20.39 5.28
CA VAL A 69 33.23 -21.85 5.48
C VAL A 69 32.38 -22.76 4.59
#